data_AF-A0A0N4YIU8-F1
#
_entry.id   AF-A0A0N4YIU8-F1
#
_cell.length_a   1.000
_cell.length_b   1.000
_cell.length_c   1.000
_cell.angle_alpha   90.00
_cell.angle_beta   90.00
_cell.angle_gamma   90.00
#
_symmetry.space_group_name_H-M   'P 1'
#
loop_
_entity.id
_entity.type
_entity.pdbx_description
1 polymer ?
#
loop_
_entity_poly.entity_id
_entity_poly.type
_entity_poly.pdbx_seq_one_letter_code
_entity_poly.pdbx_strand_id
1 'polypeptide(L)'
;MLNLDHLKSDQKHFTAVGLNMAVDWMYGTPIEFSTNHLTDALAASFVLEMYDMVCAIEEAVLNVQFRPKVLVGFLSRNYHSESMVVYRLVQVTLRQW
;
A
#
# COMPACT_ATOMS: atom_id res chain seq x y z
N MET A 1 -25.31 15.76 13.52
CA MET A 1 -24.58 15.34 12.30
C MET A 1 -23.48 16.38 12.09
N LEU A 2 -22.23 16.02 12.39
CA LEU A 2 -21.09 16.94 12.26
C LEU A 2 -20.74 17.08 10.78
N ASN A 3 -20.79 18.31 10.26
CA ASN A 3 -20.35 18.63 8.90
C ASN A 3 -18.81 18.65 8.91
N LEU A 4 -18.18 17.79 8.12
CA LEU A 4 -16.73 17.61 8.04
C LEU A 4 -16.16 18.10 6.69
N ASP A 5 -16.94 18.83 5.90
CA ASP A 5 -16.55 19.28 4.54
C ASP A 5 -15.32 20.20 4.52
N HIS A 6 -14.92 20.70 5.69
CA HIS A 6 -13.80 21.60 5.91
C HIS A 6 -12.52 20.88 6.39
N LEU A 7 -12.60 19.60 6.77
CA LEU A 7 -11.40 18.79 7.00
C LEU A 7 -10.83 18.35 5.65
N LYS A 8 -10.13 19.26 4.98
CA LYS A 8 -9.11 18.85 4.01
C LYS A 8 -7.93 18.31 4.80
N SER A 9 -7.90 16.99 4.99
CA SER A 9 -6.66 16.32 5.40
C SER A 9 -5.69 16.49 4.24
N ASP A 10 -4.61 17.25 4.45
CA ASP A 10 -3.46 17.25 3.56
C ASP A 10 -2.80 15.87 3.64
N GLN A 11 -3.38 14.89 2.94
CA GLN A 11 -2.83 13.55 2.82
C GLN A 11 -1.65 13.58 1.86
N LYS A 12 -0.53 14.15 2.31
CA LYS A 12 0.70 14.24 1.50
C LYS A 12 1.34 12.89 1.20
N HIS A 13 0.94 11.83 1.92
CA HIS A 13 1.67 10.57 1.95
C HIS A 13 0.89 9.34 1.46
N PHE A 14 -0.45 9.39 1.36
CA PHE A 14 -1.27 8.28 0.87
C PHE A 14 -2.60 8.79 0.30
N THR A 15 -3.27 7.99 -0.54
CA THR A 15 -4.54 8.35 -1.17
C THR A 15 -5.74 7.98 -0.29
N ALA A 16 -6.91 8.56 -0.58
CA ALA A 16 -8.17 8.16 0.07
C ALA A 16 -8.49 6.67 -0.09
N VAL A 17 -8.04 6.04 -1.19
CA VAL A 17 -8.16 4.59 -1.41
C VAL A 17 -7.35 3.83 -0.37
N GLY A 18 -6.07 4.18 -0.20
CA GLY A 18 -5.22 3.58 0.82
C GLY A 18 -5.77 3.76 2.23
N LEU A 19 -6.31 4.94 2.54
CA LEU A 19 -6.95 5.20 3.84
C LEU A 19 -8.17 4.30 4.06
N ASN A 20 -9.06 4.19 3.08
CA ASN A 20 -10.25 3.36 3.23
C ASN A 20 -9.88 1.89 3.46
N MET A 21 -8.86 1.38 2.76
CA MET A 21 -8.36 0.02 2.99
C MET A 21 -7.77 -0.14 4.40
N ALA A 22 -7.07 0.85 4.92
CA ALA A 22 -6.57 0.82 6.30
C ALA A 22 -7.71 0.85 7.33
N VAL A 23 -8.76 1.65 7.07
CA VAL A 23 -9.97 1.68 7.90
C VAL A 23 -10.68 0.33 7.89
N ASP A 24 -10.90 -0.25 6.72
CA ASP A 24 -11.50 -1.57 6.56
C ASP A 24 -10.70 -2.64 7.32
N TRP A 25 -9.37 -2.55 7.30
CA TRP A 25 -8.48 -3.47 8.00
C TRP A 25 -8.67 -3.37 9.52
N MET A 26 -8.71 -2.16 10.08
CA MET A 26 -8.93 -1.94 11.51
C MET A 26 -10.28 -2.52 11.99
N TYR A 27 -11.30 -2.48 11.14
CA TYR A 27 -12.62 -3.04 11.47
C TYR A 27 -12.73 -4.55 11.22
N GLY A 28 -11.65 -5.20 10.77
CA GLY A 28 -11.63 -6.64 10.47
C GLY A 28 -12.43 -7.00 9.22
N THR A 29 -12.70 -6.04 8.35
CA THR A 29 -13.34 -6.27 7.06
C THR A 29 -12.39 -7.06 6.16
N PRO A 30 -12.84 -8.15 5.50
CA PRO A 30 -12.02 -8.85 4.52
C PRO A 30 -11.61 -7.93 3.37
N ILE A 31 -10.30 -7.82 3.12
CA ILE A 31 -9.74 -6.99 2.05
C ILE A 31 -8.99 -7.88 1.07
N GLU A 32 -9.24 -7.69 -0.22
CA GLU A 32 -8.44 -8.27 -1.29
C GLU A 32 -7.46 -7.23 -1.83
N PHE A 33 -6.17 -7.52 -1.74
CA PHE A 33 -5.12 -6.61 -2.22
C PHE A 33 -4.95 -6.73 -3.73
N SER A 34 -5.69 -5.91 -4.49
CA SER A 34 -5.49 -5.83 -5.94
C SER A 34 -4.14 -5.17 -6.27
N THR A 35 -3.49 -5.59 -7.35
CA THR A 35 -2.19 -5.03 -7.78
C THR A 35 -2.21 -3.53 -8.01
N ASN A 36 -3.38 -2.98 -8.33
CA ASN A 36 -3.56 -1.56 -8.60
C ASN A 36 -3.64 -0.71 -7.31
N HIS A 37 -3.92 -1.34 -6.17
CA HIS A 37 -4.10 -0.66 -4.88
C HIS A 37 -3.06 -1.04 -3.83
N LEU A 38 -2.17 -2.00 -4.14
CA LEU A 38 -1.08 -2.43 -3.26
C LEU A 38 -0.21 -1.26 -2.76
N THR A 39 0.13 -0.34 -3.64
CA THR A 39 0.97 0.82 -3.29
C THR A 39 0.25 1.82 -2.41
N ASP A 40 -1.04 2.07 -2.67
CA ASP A 40 -1.87 2.94 -1.86
C ASP A 40 -2.09 2.35 -0.46
N ALA A 41 -2.40 1.06 -0.38
CA ALA A 41 -2.56 0.31 0.86
C ALA A 41 -1.25 0.28 1.68
N LEU A 42 -0.11 0.07 1.00
CA LEU A 42 1.18 0.04 1.67
C LEU A 42 1.60 1.43 2.18
N ALA A 43 1.35 2.48 1.41
CA ALA A 43 1.63 3.85 1.83
C ALA A 43 0.80 4.24 3.06
N ALA A 44 -0.51 3.94 3.05
CA ALA A 44 -1.39 4.23 4.18
C ALA A 44 -0.99 3.45 5.45
N SER A 45 -0.77 2.13 5.32
CA SER A 45 -0.37 1.29 6.46
C SER A 45 0.97 1.71 7.06
N PHE A 46 1.92 2.17 6.24
CA PHE A 46 3.19 2.72 6.76
C PHE A 46 3.02 4.01 7.55
N VAL A 47 2.25 4.97 7.04
CA VAL A 47 2.06 6.27 7.68
C VAL A 47 1.22 6.14 8.95
N LEU A 48 0.31 5.17 8.98
CA LEU A 48 -0.51 4.84 10.15
C LEU A 48 0.16 3.84 11.10
N GLU A 49 1.40 3.43 10.83
CA GLU A 49 2.18 2.48 11.63
C GLU A 49 1.46 1.12 11.86
N MET A 50 0.63 0.70 10.90
CA MET A 50 -0.12 -0.55 10.92
C MET A 50 0.73 -1.70 10.36
N TYR A 51 1.74 -2.12 11.13
CA TYR A 51 2.74 -3.09 10.67
C TYR A 51 2.19 -4.49 10.36
N ASP A 52 1.10 -4.89 11.00
CA ASP A 52 0.37 -6.13 10.71
C ASP A 52 -0.22 -6.10 9.29
N MET A 53 -0.82 -4.98 8.90
CA MET A 53 -1.31 -4.75 7.53
C MET A 53 -0.15 -4.69 6.54
N VAL A 54 0.98 -4.07 6.91
CA VAL A 54 2.19 -4.04 6.06
C VAL A 54 2.66 -5.47 5.75
N CYS A 55 2.76 -6.34 6.76
CA CYS A 55 3.18 -7.72 6.55
C CYS A 55 2.19 -8.49 5.65
N ALA A 56 0.89 -8.32 5.85
CA ALA A 56 -0.12 -8.96 5.01
C ALA A 56 -0.05 -8.51 3.54
N ILE A 57 0.22 -7.22 3.30
CA ILE A 57 0.43 -6.68 1.95
C ILE A 57 1.71 -7.26 1.33
N GLU A 58 2.79 -7.38 2.09
CA GLU A 58 4.05 -7.99 1.64
C GLU A 58 3.84 -9.47 1.26
N GLU A 59 3.08 -10.22 2.05
CA GLU A 59 2.71 -11.60 1.72
C GLU A 59 1.83 -11.69 0.46
N ALA A 60 0.85 -10.80 0.32
CA ALA A 60 0.02 -10.74 -0.88
C ALA A 60 0.87 -10.45 -2.13
N VAL A 61 1.84 -9.55 -2.03
CA VAL A 61 2.82 -9.25 -3.10
C VAL A 61 3.62 -10.50 -3.47
N LEU A 62 4.09 -11.25 -2.48
CA LEU A 62 4.84 -12.48 -2.70
C LEU A 62 3.98 -13.58 -3.34
N ASN A 63 2.69 -13.65 -3.01
CA ASN A 63 1.77 -14.64 -3.58
C ASN A 63 1.35 -14.31 -5.03
N VAL A 64 1.40 -13.04 -5.44
CA VAL A 64 1.07 -12.60 -6.81
C VAL A 64 2.23 -12.87 -7.80
N GLN A 65 3.31 -13.53 -7.39
CA GLN A 65 4.47 -13.89 -8.22
C GLN A 65 4.12 -14.77 -9.44
N PHE A 66 3.63 -14.15 -10.50
CA PHE A 66 3.76 -14.65 -11.86
C PHE A 66 4.84 -13.91 -12.66
N ARG A 67 5.18 -12.65 -12.34
CA ARG A 67 6.29 -11.89 -12.97
C ARG A 67 6.87 -10.78 -12.06
N PRO A 68 7.91 -11.06 -11.26
CA PRO A 68 8.59 -10.07 -10.40
C PRO A 68 9.04 -8.80 -11.15
N LYS A 69 9.50 -8.95 -12.40
CA LYS A 69 9.92 -7.83 -13.27
C LYS A 69 8.78 -6.87 -13.63
N VAL A 70 7.54 -7.37 -13.73
CA VAL A 70 6.36 -6.55 -14.05
C VAL A 70 5.95 -5.73 -12.84
N LEU A 71 5.99 -6.32 -11.64
CA LEU A 71 5.70 -5.61 -10.40
C LEU A 71 6.72 -4.50 -10.15
N VAL A 72 8.03 -4.79 -10.25
CA VAL A 72 9.09 -3.77 -10.12
C VAL A 72 8.94 -2.66 -11.17
N GLY A 73 8.61 -3.01 -12.42
CA GLY A 73 8.36 -2.04 -13.48
C GLY A 73 7.11 -1.18 -13.25
N PHE A 74 6.06 -1.74 -12.68
CA PHE A 74 4.82 -1.02 -12.33
C PHE A 74 5.05 -0.06 -11.14
N LEU A 75 5.75 -0.52 -10.11
CA LEU A 75 6.11 0.29 -8.94
C LEU A 75 7.02 1.45 -9.31
N SER A 76 8.02 1.21 -10.17
CA SER A 76 8.96 2.25 -10.64
C SER A 76 8.35 3.25 -11.63
N ARG A 77 7.26 2.89 -12.33
CA ARG A 77 6.58 3.80 -13.27
C ARG A 77 5.52 4.68 -12.62
N ASN A 78 4.80 4.16 -11.62
CA ASN A 78 3.69 4.89 -10.99
C ASN A 78 4.10 5.74 -9.81
N TYR A 79 5.30 5.53 -9.25
CA TYR A 79 5.79 6.29 -8.11
C TYR A 79 7.21 6.78 -8.39
N HIS A 80 7.46 8.07 -8.11
CA HIS A 80 8.80 8.63 -8.17
C HIS A 80 9.70 7.86 -7.18
N SER A 81 10.89 7.51 -7.64
CA SER A 81 11.87 6.60 -7.03
C SER A 81 12.36 6.98 -5.63
N GLU A 82 11.77 7.97 -4.97
CA GLU A 82 12.14 8.46 -3.65
C GLU A 82 11.20 7.98 -2.53
N SER A 83 10.10 7.29 -2.87
CA SER A 83 9.18 6.76 -1.86
C SER A 83 9.74 5.48 -1.21
N MET A 84 9.99 5.52 0.11
CA MET A 84 10.45 4.39 0.93
C MET A 84 9.60 3.11 0.72
N VAL A 85 8.33 3.29 0.38
CA VAL A 85 7.34 2.25 0.01
C VAL A 85 7.80 1.42 -1.20
N VAL A 86 8.28 2.09 -2.27
CA VAL A 86 8.74 1.43 -3.50
C VAL A 86 10.02 0.64 -3.23
N TYR A 87 10.97 1.23 -2.49
CA TYR A 87 12.19 0.53 -2.10
C TYR A 87 11.90 -0.74 -1.30
N ARG A 88 10.95 -0.69 -0.36
CA ARG A 88 10.62 -1.85 0.45
C ARG A 88 9.94 -2.95 -0.36
N LEU A 89 9.00 -2.61 -1.25
CA LEU A 89 8.40 -3.60 -2.15
C LEU A 89 9.42 -4.26 -3.08
N VAL A 90 10.36 -3.48 -3.61
CA VAL A 90 11.47 -4.01 -4.42
C VAL A 90 12.36 -4.94 -3.59
N GLN A 91 12.70 -4.57 -2.34
CA GLN A 91 13.48 -5.42 -1.43
C GLN A 91 12.77 -6.75 -1.12
N VAL A 92 11.47 -6.71 -0.82
CA VAL A 92 10.65 -7.91 -0.55
C VAL A 92 10.61 -8.82 -1.78
N THR A 93 10.44 -8.23 -2.96
CA THR A 93 10.40 -8.98 -4.23
C THR A 93 11.76 -9.60 -4.58
N LEU A 94 12.87 -8.91 -4.31
CA LEU A 94 14.23 -9.37 -4.61
C LEU A 94 14.78 -10.38 -3.59
N ARG A 95 14.31 -10.37 -2.33
CA ARG A 95 14.76 -11.31 -1.27
C ARG A 95 14.46 -12.79 -1.55
N GLN A 96 13.66 -13.10 -2.56
CA GLN A 96 13.33 -14.49 -2.93
C GLN A 96 14.23 -15.07 -4.05
N TRP A 97 15.29 -14.37 -4.45
CA TRP A 97 16.24 -14.78 -5.49
C TRP A 97 17.66 -14.92 -4.95
#